data_AF-A0A8B9LBC6-F1
#
_entry.id   AF-A0A8B9LBC6-F1
#
_cell.length_a   1.000
_cell.length_b   1.000
_cell.length_c   1.000
_cell.angle_alpha   90.00
_cell.angle_beta   90.00
_cell.angle_gamma   90.00
#
_symmetry.space_group_name_H-M   'P 1'
#
loop_
_entity.id
_entity.type
_entity.pdbx_description
1 polymer ?
#
loop_
_entity_poly.entity_id
_entity_poly.type
_entity_poly.pdbx_seq_one_letter_code
_entity_poly.pdbx_strand_id
1 'polypeptide(L)'
;MSGTALIYDEEMSRYQLLWDDPVCAIEIPERLTRSYEAVKSAGLEKRCVPVSVREGTEEEILLYHSKEYLEQVKQTPSMSVEELKTFTQQFGDVYFHPNIYNCAKLAIGATLQLVDSVMKGKVRNGMALVRPPGHHSQRSAANGFCVFNNVAIAALYAKKHYNLNRVLIVDWDVHHGQGVQYCFEEDPSVLYFSWHRYEHKSFWPNLDESDYNTVGKGKGTGFNINVPWNKVGMTNSDYLSVFFHVLLPAAYEFDPELVLVSAGFDSAIGDPEGHMCATPEIFGHLTHLLMSLARGKLCVVLEGGYNLTSLTQSVCQTMHSLLGDPTPSLSGIGSPCRSALESVVNVRAVHRKYWTFLKYAAESQILEPSTKRCRVENTAEENKEEENTEKEKEEKTEEKPEDIKWPEPLPRPAPPVQTVVTSSTELESLPKGCQMLGKIPQKCIEEAEKIRKEHFQGVTDKTSSECFQHIVSILEKVKNKEVRNGMVVVPDVCASVSFAVQHALNSLSERVLVVFVGDEDVQVDTGSGKVLLLQICSKEPGVVKSDYHVPVCLSKAGQSRASVMQAVIGLLLPLAYEFSPDLVLQVLTSSSGLEMPVWAQVSSLLQGLAQGRTLALLQFQKAEQRIRMDEQ
;
A
#
# COMPACT_ATOMS: atom_id res chain seq x y z
N MET A 1 13.11 -9.03 -13.89
CA MET A 1 12.62 -10.04 -12.92
C MET A 1 11.10 -10.09 -13.00
N SER A 2 10.52 -11.29 -13.02
CA SER A 2 9.07 -11.52 -13.13
C SER A 2 8.65 -12.66 -12.20
N GLY A 3 7.37 -12.69 -11.83
CA GLY A 3 6.80 -13.74 -10.97
C GLY A 3 6.73 -13.33 -9.51
N THR A 4 5.83 -14.01 -8.79
CA THR A 4 5.51 -13.80 -7.38
C THR A 4 5.72 -15.11 -6.66
N ALA A 5 6.57 -15.14 -5.62
CA ALA A 5 6.72 -16.34 -4.81
C ALA A 5 5.52 -16.49 -3.86
N LEU A 6 5.05 -17.72 -3.69
CA LEU A 6 4.13 -18.09 -2.62
C LEU A 6 4.78 -19.20 -1.79
N ILE A 7 4.88 -18.99 -0.48
CA ILE A 7 5.47 -19.93 0.47
C ILE A 7 4.41 -20.29 1.49
N TYR A 8 4.16 -21.58 1.63
CA TYR A 8 3.22 -22.17 2.56
C TYR A 8 3.66 -23.60 2.85
N ASP A 9 3.46 -24.05 4.08
CA ASP A 9 3.57 -25.45 4.46
C ASP A 9 2.51 -25.76 5.53
N GLU A 10 1.80 -26.87 5.37
CA GLU A 10 0.73 -27.28 6.30
C GLU A 10 1.29 -27.65 7.68
N GLU A 11 2.57 -27.96 7.82
CA GLU A 11 3.20 -28.23 9.12
C GLU A 11 3.10 -27.02 10.05
N MET A 12 3.09 -25.79 9.51
CA MET A 12 2.89 -24.56 10.30
C MET A 12 1.45 -24.40 10.84
N SER A 13 0.50 -25.26 10.44
CA SER A 13 -0.83 -25.36 11.08
C SER A 13 -0.90 -26.42 12.17
N ARG A 14 0.18 -27.18 12.44
CA ARG A 14 0.19 -28.32 13.38
C ARG A 14 0.64 -27.93 14.78
N TYR A 15 0.16 -26.80 15.26
CA TYR A 15 0.22 -26.39 16.66
C TYR A 15 -1.01 -25.53 16.97
N GLN A 16 -1.55 -25.71 18.17
CA GLN A 16 -2.72 -24.98 18.66
C GLN A 16 -2.67 -24.89 20.19
N LEU A 17 -3.48 -24.00 20.75
CA LEU A 17 -3.66 -23.84 22.19
C LEU A 17 -4.21 -25.14 22.81
N LEU A 18 -3.64 -25.59 23.93
CA LEU A 18 -3.97 -26.88 24.58
C LEU A 18 -4.78 -26.73 25.88
N TRP A 19 -5.09 -25.51 26.30
CA TRP A 19 -5.84 -25.20 27.50
C TRP A 19 -6.77 -24.02 27.25
N ASP A 20 -7.69 -23.75 28.16
CA ASP A 20 -8.55 -22.58 28.06
C ASP A 20 -7.76 -21.29 28.37
N ASP A 21 -7.69 -20.40 27.39
CA ASP A 21 -7.10 -19.08 27.46
C ASP A 21 -7.82 -18.18 26.43
N PRO A 22 -8.79 -17.37 26.86
CA PRO A 22 -9.59 -16.54 25.94
C PRO A 22 -8.77 -15.55 25.13
N VAL A 23 -7.63 -15.08 25.65
CA VAL A 23 -6.75 -14.14 24.94
C VAL A 23 -6.05 -14.83 23.77
N CYS A 24 -5.57 -16.06 23.99
CA CYS A 24 -4.84 -16.81 22.98
C CYS A 24 -5.74 -17.63 22.03
N ALA A 25 -7.02 -17.83 22.36
CA ALA A 25 -7.94 -18.68 21.61
C ALA A 25 -8.20 -18.23 20.17
N ILE A 26 -7.86 -16.99 19.82
CA ILE A 26 -8.02 -16.41 18.48
C ILE A 26 -6.91 -16.82 17.48
N GLU A 27 -5.73 -17.21 17.96
CA GLU A 27 -4.59 -17.58 17.12
C GLU A 27 -4.65 -19.07 16.78
N ILE A 28 -5.46 -19.41 15.77
CA ILE A 28 -5.82 -20.79 15.42
C ILE A 28 -5.19 -21.29 14.10
N PRO A 29 -4.99 -22.62 13.93
CA PRO A 29 -4.52 -23.24 12.68
C PRO A 29 -5.27 -22.78 11.41
N GLU A 30 -6.57 -22.57 11.53
CA GLU A 30 -7.48 -22.21 10.46
C GLU A 30 -7.10 -20.89 9.79
N ARG A 31 -6.42 -19.98 10.51
CA ARG A 31 -5.90 -18.74 9.91
C ARG A 31 -5.04 -19.02 8.69
N LEU A 32 -4.15 -20.02 8.79
CA LEU A 32 -3.23 -20.36 7.72
C LEU A 32 -3.90 -21.25 6.66
N THR A 33 -4.64 -22.28 7.06
CA THR A 33 -5.28 -23.21 6.11
C THR A 33 -6.33 -22.49 5.27
N ARG A 34 -7.17 -21.66 5.87
CA ARG A 34 -8.23 -20.90 5.16
C ARG A 34 -7.63 -19.85 4.23
N SER A 35 -6.55 -19.18 4.63
CA SER A 35 -5.82 -18.23 3.77
C SER A 35 -5.30 -18.92 2.51
N TYR A 36 -4.65 -20.08 2.66
CA TYR A 36 -4.14 -20.83 1.52
C TYR A 36 -5.27 -21.41 0.64
N GLU A 37 -6.35 -21.92 1.24
CA GLU A 37 -7.55 -22.36 0.52
C GLU A 37 -8.19 -21.25 -0.30
N ALA A 38 -8.27 -20.02 0.23
CA ALA A 38 -8.82 -18.87 -0.48
C ALA A 38 -7.93 -18.49 -1.68
N VAL A 39 -6.61 -18.45 -1.50
CA VAL A 39 -5.64 -18.20 -2.58
C VAL A 39 -5.76 -19.27 -3.69
N LYS A 40 -5.96 -20.55 -3.32
CA LYS A 40 -6.22 -21.63 -4.27
C LYS A 40 -7.56 -21.48 -4.98
N SER A 41 -8.62 -21.18 -4.25
CA SER A 41 -9.99 -21.05 -4.77
C SER A 41 -10.13 -19.89 -5.73
N ALA A 42 -9.40 -18.79 -5.49
CA ALA A 42 -9.27 -17.66 -6.39
C ALA A 42 -8.34 -17.91 -7.60
N GLY A 43 -7.70 -19.10 -7.69
CA GLY A 43 -6.78 -19.46 -8.77
C GLY A 43 -5.45 -18.72 -8.75
N LEU A 44 -5.10 -18.06 -7.64
CA LEU A 44 -3.89 -17.24 -7.49
C LEU A 44 -2.64 -18.10 -7.27
N GLU A 45 -2.76 -19.20 -6.52
CA GLU A 45 -1.66 -20.13 -6.24
C GLU A 45 -1.00 -20.63 -7.55
N LYS A 46 -1.81 -21.04 -8.53
CA LYS A 46 -1.34 -21.53 -9.85
C LYS A 46 -0.55 -20.51 -10.67
N ARG A 47 -0.67 -19.22 -10.32
CA ARG A 47 0.02 -18.11 -10.99
C ARG A 47 1.30 -17.72 -10.26
N CYS A 48 1.50 -18.24 -9.05
CA CYS A 48 2.69 -18.00 -8.24
C CYS A 48 3.80 -19.00 -8.57
N VAL A 49 5.02 -18.65 -8.21
CA VAL A 49 6.16 -19.56 -8.18
C VAL A 49 6.17 -20.21 -6.79
N PRO A 50 5.89 -21.52 -6.67
CA PRO A 50 5.97 -22.18 -5.38
C PRO A 50 7.43 -22.23 -4.93
N VAL A 51 7.69 -21.84 -3.69
CA VAL A 51 9.02 -21.94 -3.08
C VAL A 51 8.89 -22.77 -1.81
N SER A 52 9.66 -23.86 -1.74
CA SER A 52 9.63 -24.78 -0.60
C SER A 52 10.15 -24.08 0.67
N VAL A 53 9.50 -24.38 1.79
CA VAL A 53 9.99 -24.01 3.11
C VAL A 53 11.27 -24.76 3.46
N ARG A 54 12.02 -24.20 4.40
CA ARG A 54 13.11 -24.88 5.13
C ARG A 54 13.02 -24.47 6.58
N GLU A 55 13.77 -25.15 7.45
CA GLU A 55 13.98 -24.65 8.80
C GLU A 55 14.96 -23.46 8.79
N GLY A 56 14.69 -22.48 9.64
CA GLY A 56 15.68 -21.50 10.09
C GLY A 56 16.74 -22.20 10.96
N THR A 57 18.00 -21.96 10.64
CA THR A 57 19.14 -22.47 11.40
C THR A 57 19.29 -21.72 12.73
N GLU A 58 20.01 -22.32 13.68
CA GLU A 58 20.30 -21.64 14.95
C GLU A 58 21.09 -20.35 14.72
N GLU A 59 22.04 -20.35 13.79
CA GLU A 59 22.82 -19.16 13.44
C GLU A 59 21.97 -18.02 12.87
N GLU A 60 20.88 -18.34 12.17
CA GLU A 60 19.92 -17.36 11.66
C GLU A 60 19.02 -16.84 12.78
N ILE A 61 18.55 -17.70 13.69
CA ILE A 61 17.74 -17.29 14.85
C ILE A 61 18.57 -16.37 15.78
N LEU A 62 19.85 -16.71 15.97
CA LEU A 62 20.81 -15.95 16.77
C LEU A 62 21.22 -14.62 16.13
N LEU A 63 20.76 -14.29 14.91
CA LEU A 63 20.93 -12.93 14.37
C LEU A 63 20.21 -11.92 15.26
N TYR A 64 19.07 -12.29 15.86
CA TYR A 64 18.32 -11.41 16.75
C TYR A 64 18.19 -11.97 18.18
N HIS A 65 17.81 -13.24 18.32
CA HIS A 65 17.51 -13.80 19.63
C HIS A 65 18.76 -14.16 20.42
N SER A 66 18.65 -14.10 21.75
CA SER A 66 19.70 -14.56 22.65
C SER A 66 19.81 -16.08 22.61
N LYS A 67 21.02 -16.58 22.88
CA LYS A 67 21.26 -18.01 22.97
C LYS A 67 20.46 -18.64 24.11
N GLU A 68 20.36 -17.92 25.22
CA GLU A 68 19.64 -18.36 26.41
C GLU A 68 18.15 -18.59 26.10
N TYR A 69 17.52 -17.66 25.37
CA TYR A 69 16.12 -17.80 24.97
C TYR A 69 15.92 -18.94 23.96
N LEU A 70 16.79 -19.05 22.95
CA LEU A 70 16.73 -20.15 21.99
C LEU A 70 16.82 -21.52 22.68
N GLU A 71 17.77 -21.70 23.61
CA GLU A 71 17.93 -22.96 24.34
C GLU A 71 16.73 -23.29 25.22
N GLN A 72 16.05 -22.29 25.79
CA GLN A 72 14.80 -22.49 26.53
C GLN A 72 13.67 -22.98 25.60
N VAL A 73 13.46 -22.28 24.48
CA VAL A 73 12.41 -22.64 23.50
C VAL A 73 12.69 -24.02 22.88
N LYS A 74 13.96 -24.38 22.67
CA LYS A 74 14.36 -25.68 22.12
C LYS A 74 14.01 -26.88 23.03
N GLN A 75 13.73 -26.65 24.31
CA GLN A 75 13.29 -27.67 25.26
C GLN A 75 11.77 -27.91 25.23
N THR A 76 10.98 -26.97 24.71
CA THR A 76 9.52 -27.07 24.70
C THR A 76 8.96 -28.30 23.97
N PRO A 77 9.60 -28.88 22.94
CA PRO A 77 9.11 -30.11 22.31
C PRO A 77 9.06 -31.33 23.24
N SER A 78 9.88 -31.34 24.31
CA SER A 78 9.93 -32.44 25.28
C SER A 78 9.08 -32.21 26.53
N MET A 79 8.43 -31.05 26.66
CA MET A 79 7.66 -30.69 27.85
C MET A 79 6.26 -31.33 27.84
N SER A 80 5.74 -31.66 29.02
CA SER A 80 4.32 -31.98 29.23
C SER A 80 3.43 -30.75 29.01
N VAL A 81 2.11 -30.95 28.93
CA VAL A 81 1.16 -29.83 28.80
C VAL A 81 1.23 -28.88 30.01
N GLU A 82 1.41 -29.42 31.22
CA GLU A 82 1.56 -28.65 32.45
C GLU A 82 2.87 -27.86 32.48
N GLU A 83 3.96 -28.47 32.02
CA GLU A 83 5.26 -27.81 31.87
C GLU A 83 5.20 -26.70 30.82
N LEU A 84 4.54 -26.93 29.68
CA LEU A 84 4.31 -25.91 28.64
C LEU A 84 3.46 -24.75 29.16
N LYS A 85 2.41 -25.04 29.92
CA LYS A 85 1.56 -24.00 30.54
C LYS A 85 2.37 -23.17 31.52
N THR A 86 3.19 -23.81 32.35
CA THR A 86 4.09 -23.13 33.29
C THR A 86 5.16 -22.31 32.54
N PHE A 87 5.72 -22.85 31.46
CA PHE A 87 6.69 -22.17 30.62
C PHE A 87 6.08 -20.90 30.00
N THR A 88 4.86 -21.02 29.49
CA THR A 88 4.09 -19.94 28.86
C THR A 88 3.85 -18.75 29.80
N GLN A 89 3.57 -19.00 31.08
CA GLN A 89 3.28 -17.95 32.08
C GLN A 89 4.44 -16.96 32.31
N GLN A 90 5.63 -17.25 31.81
CA GLN A 90 6.78 -16.33 31.86
C GLN A 90 6.68 -15.20 30.83
N PHE A 91 5.78 -15.31 29.86
CA PHE A 91 5.67 -14.43 28.70
C PHE A 91 4.28 -13.79 28.63
N GLY A 92 4.16 -12.69 27.90
CA GLY A 92 2.87 -11.99 27.70
C GLY A 92 2.13 -12.51 26.47
N ASP A 93 0.89 -12.96 26.66
CA ASP A 93 -0.10 -13.27 25.63
C ASP A 93 0.45 -14.14 24.48
N VAL A 94 1.00 -15.29 24.84
CA VAL A 94 1.51 -16.32 23.93
C VAL A 94 1.15 -17.69 24.49
N TYR A 95 1.23 -18.74 23.68
CA TYR A 95 1.15 -20.12 24.16
C TYR A 95 2.20 -20.98 23.49
N PHE A 96 2.64 -22.02 24.19
CA PHE A 96 3.56 -23.03 23.64
C PHE A 96 2.87 -24.38 23.45
N HIS A 97 3.33 -25.09 22.43
CA HIS A 97 2.88 -26.43 22.04
C HIS A 97 4.11 -27.28 21.70
N PRO A 98 4.11 -28.62 21.86
CA PRO A 98 5.29 -29.43 21.56
C PRO A 98 5.88 -29.21 20.15
N ASN A 99 5.03 -28.87 19.18
CA ASN A 99 5.44 -28.60 17.80
C ASN A 99 5.77 -27.13 17.50
N ILE A 100 5.49 -26.18 18.40
CA ILE A 100 5.58 -24.74 18.06
C ILE A 100 7.02 -24.30 17.72
N TYR A 101 8.03 -24.89 18.37
CA TYR A 101 9.44 -24.60 18.03
C TYR A 101 9.78 -25.02 16.60
N ASN A 102 9.28 -26.19 16.16
CA ASN A 102 9.46 -26.66 14.79
C ASN A 102 8.75 -25.72 13.79
N CYS A 103 7.49 -25.39 14.05
CA CYS A 103 6.73 -24.44 13.22
C CYS A 103 7.39 -23.05 13.17
N ALA A 104 7.93 -22.56 14.29
CA ALA A 104 8.64 -21.29 14.36
C ALA A 104 9.94 -21.31 13.51
N LYS A 105 10.70 -22.41 13.51
CA LYS A 105 11.83 -22.58 12.59
C LYS A 105 11.37 -22.55 11.13
N LEU A 106 10.25 -23.19 10.80
CA LEU A 106 9.69 -23.16 9.44
C LEU A 106 9.23 -21.75 9.04
N ALA A 107 8.62 -20.98 9.96
CA ALA A 107 8.22 -19.60 9.72
C ALA A 107 9.43 -18.69 9.41
N ILE A 108 10.53 -18.85 10.15
CA ILE A 108 11.81 -18.19 9.85
C ILE A 108 12.32 -18.60 8.47
N GLY A 109 12.49 -19.91 8.23
CA GLY A 109 13.09 -20.37 6.98
C GLY A 109 12.23 -20.08 5.75
N ALA A 110 10.90 -20.08 5.87
CA ALA A 110 9.96 -19.61 4.85
C ALA A 110 10.23 -18.14 4.51
N THR A 111 10.32 -17.28 5.52
CA THR A 111 10.61 -15.85 5.33
C THR A 111 11.97 -15.64 4.67
N LEU A 112 13.00 -16.38 5.09
CA LEU A 112 14.34 -16.28 4.50
C LEU A 112 14.40 -16.81 3.06
N GLN A 113 13.64 -17.86 2.73
CA GLN A 113 13.49 -18.36 1.36
C GLN A 113 12.84 -17.33 0.45
N LEU A 114 11.88 -16.55 0.97
CA LEU A 114 11.26 -15.44 0.24
C LEU A 114 12.27 -14.34 -0.04
N VAL A 115 13.01 -13.88 0.98
CA VAL A 115 14.09 -12.89 0.84
C VAL A 115 15.11 -13.36 -0.20
N ASP A 116 15.58 -14.60 -0.09
CA ASP A 116 16.52 -15.19 -1.04
C ASP A 116 15.99 -15.19 -2.48
N SER A 117 14.72 -15.55 -2.65
CA SER A 117 14.09 -15.63 -3.98
C SER A 117 13.97 -14.25 -4.64
N VAL A 118 13.64 -13.21 -3.85
CA VAL A 118 13.56 -11.82 -4.31
C VAL A 118 14.97 -11.24 -4.57
N MET A 119 15.88 -11.40 -3.62
CA MET A 119 17.23 -10.80 -3.71
C MET A 119 18.11 -11.44 -4.78
N LYS A 120 17.94 -12.74 -5.05
CA LYS A 120 18.60 -13.44 -6.17
C LYS A 120 17.89 -13.21 -7.51
N GLY A 121 16.82 -12.41 -7.54
CA GLY A 121 16.06 -12.08 -8.75
C GLY A 121 15.30 -13.24 -9.40
N LYS A 122 15.07 -14.33 -8.64
CA LYS A 122 14.27 -15.50 -9.10
C LYS A 122 12.79 -15.12 -9.27
N VAL A 123 12.31 -14.23 -8.41
CA VAL A 123 10.98 -13.62 -8.46
C VAL A 123 11.13 -12.12 -8.24
N ARG A 124 10.09 -11.34 -8.59
CA ARG A 124 10.06 -9.89 -8.32
C ARG A 124 9.73 -9.62 -6.85
N ASN A 125 8.74 -10.33 -6.33
CA ASN A 125 8.16 -10.16 -5.01
C ASN A 125 7.59 -11.51 -4.52
N GLY A 126 6.97 -11.54 -3.34
CA GLY A 126 6.21 -12.70 -2.90
C GLY A 126 5.60 -12.56 -1.52
N MET A 127 4.87 -13.60 -1.11
CA MET A 127 4.22 -13.70 0.19
C MET A 127 4.57 -15.02 0.87
N ALA A 128 4.88 -14.95 2.16
CA ALA A 128 5.05 -16.09 3.04
C ALA A 128 3.84 -16.18 3.98
N LEU A 129 3.03 -17.22 3.79
CA LEU A 129 1.95 -17.58 4.71
C LEU A 129 2.57 -18.44 5.81
N VAL A 130 2.76 -17.86 6.98
CA VAL A 130 3.49 -18.47 8.10
C VAL A 130 2.69 -18.40 9.39
N ARG A 131 2.94 -19.38 10.27
CA ARG A 131 2.52 -19.40 11.67
C ARG A 131 3.58 -20.15 12.48
N PRO A 132 4.01 -19.66 13.66
CA PRO A 132 3.54 -18.47 14.37
C PRO A 132 3.94 -17.13 13.72
N PRO A 133 3.25 -16.01 14.06
CA PRO A 133 3.67 -14.65 13.73
C PRO A 133 5.00 -14.29 14.44
N GLY A 134 5.55 -13.12 14.14
CA GLY A 134 6.88 -12.72 14.59
C GLY A 134 7.06 -11.32 15.18
N HIS A 135 6.31 -10.30 14.74
CA HIS A 135 6.67 -8.90 15.00
C HIS A 135 6.74 -8.48 16.48
N HIS A 136 6.06 -9.18 17.40
CA HIS A 136 6.14 -8.92 18.84
C HIS A 136 7.32 -9.58 19.54
N SER A 137 7.87 -10.66 18.97
CA SER A 137 8.91 -11.45 19.62
C SER A 137 10.16 -10.59 19.83
N GLN A 138 10.74 -10.69 21.03
CA GLN A 138 11.85 -9.87 21.49
C GLN A 138 13.13 -10.69 21.54
N ARG A 139 14.28 -10.03 21.70
CA ARG A 139 15.59 -10.69 21.81
C ARG A 139 15.60 -11.88 22.77
N SER A 140 14.91 -11.81 23.92
CA SER A 140 14.90 -12.89 24.91
C SER A 140 13.52 -13.28 25.44
N ALA A 141 12.45 -12.99 24.69
CA ALA A 141 11.10 -13.29 25.14
C ALA A 141 10.15 -13.54 23.96
N ALA A 142 9.29 -14.56 24.10
CA ALA A 142 8.08 -14.67 23.31
C ALA A 142 7.07 -13.60 23.77
N ASN A 143 6.22 -13.14 22.87
CA ASN A 143 5.18 -12.17 23.19
C ASN A 143 4.11 -12.13 22.10
N GLY A 144 2.84 -11.90 22.42
CA GLY A 144 1.78 -11.66 21.43
C GLY A 144 1.70 -12.74 20.36
N PHE A 145 1.59 -14.00 20.78
CA PHE A 145 1.61 -15.19 19.92
C PHE A 145 2.92 -15.45 19.15
N CYS A 146 3.91 -14.56 19.23
CA CYS A 146 5.16 -14.63 18.48
C CYS A 146 6.25 -15.36 19.27
N VAL A 147 6.89 -16.35 18.63
CA VAL A 147 8.03 -17.09 19.21
C VAL A 147 9.36 -16.49 18.76
N PHE A 148 9.61 -16.43 17.45
CA PHE A 148 10.79 -15.77 16.88
C PHE A 148 10.37 -14.65 15.94
N ASN A 149 11.18 -13.60 15.86
CA ASN A 149 10.84 -12.43 15.05
C ASN A 149 11.21 -12.64 13.58
N ASN A 150 10.24 -13.13 12.81
CA ASN A 150 10.37 -13.45 11.39
C ASN A 150 10.97 -12.30 10.56
N VAL A 151 10.39 -11.11 10.69
CA VAL A 151 10.73 -9.96 9.85
C VAL A 151 12.03 -9.28 10.31
N ALA A 152 12.31 -9.22 11.62
CA ALA A 152 13.58 -8.72 12.11
C ALA A 152 14.76 -9.60 11.67
N ILE A 153 14.63 -10.93 11.80
CA ILE A 153 15.64 -11.88 11.31
C ILE A 153 15.81 -11.74 9.79
N ALA A 154 14.73 -11.56 9.03
CA ALA A 154 14.78 -11.35 7.59
C ALA A 154 15.57 -10.10 7.19
N ALA A 155 15.36 -8.97 7.87
CA ALA A 155 16.12 -7.74 7.63
C ALA A 155 17.61 -7.91 7.97
N LEU A 156 17.92 -8.49 9.13
CA LEU A 156 19.31 -8.77 9.54
C LEU A 156 20.01 -9.74 8.59
N TYR A 157 19.31 -10.79 8.16
CA TYR A 157 19.78 -11.74 7.17
C TYR A 157 20.05 -11.06 5.83
N ALA A 158 19.12 -10.23 5.34
CA ALA A 158 19.29 -9.49 4.09
C ALA A 158 20.51 -8.57 4.13
N LYS A 159 20.70 -7.83 5.24
CA LYS A 159 21.88 -7.01 5.46
C LYS A 159 23.18 -7.83 5.46
N LYS A 160 23.20 -8.95 6.18
CA LYS A 160 24.39 -9.80 6.33
C LYS A 160 24.77 -10.55 5.05
N HIS A 161 23.80 -11.07 4.32
CA HIS A 161 24.04 -11.96 3.16
C HIS A 161 24.02 -11.23 1.82
N TYR A 162 23.35 -10.08 1.73
CA TYR A 162 23.25 -9.27 0.51
C TYR A 162 23.84 -7.86 0.65
N ASN A 163 24.48 -7.55 1.78
CA ASN A 163 25.13 -6.26 2.05
C ASN A 163 24.21 -5.06 1.84
N LEU A 164 22.93 -5.21 2.20
CA LEU A 164 21.97 -4.12 2.11
C LEU A 164 22.27 -3.04 3.15
N ASN A 165 22.15 -1.79 2.71
CA ASN A 165 22.35 -0.60 3.51
C ASN A 165 21.03 0.04 3.93
N ARG A 166 19.92 -0.25 3.23
CA ARG A 166 18.61 0.34 3.49
C ARG A 166 17.50 -0.68 3.32
N VAL A 167 16.90 -1.11 4.44
CA VAL A 167 15.72 -1.99 4.46
C VAL A 167 14.55 -1.22 5.05
N LEU A 168 13.41 -1.20 4.36
CA LEU A 168 12.17 -0.67 4.90
C LEU A 168 11.34 -1.84 5.43
N ILE A 169 10.88 -1.74 6.67
CA ILE A 169 9.87 -2.62 7.24
C ILE A 169 8.58 -1.80 7.41
N VAL A 170 7.51 -2.24 6.76
CA VAL A 170 6.17 -1.68 6.90
C VAL A 170 5.33 -2.66 7.70
N ASP A 171 4.93 -2.27 8.89
CA ASP A 171 4.05 -3.04 9.75
C ASP A 171 2.65 -2.42 9.68
N TRP A 172 1.73 -3.15 9.03
CA TRP A 172 0.34 -2.73 8.91
C TRP A 172 -0.61 -3.57 9.77
N ASP A 173 -0.05 -4.46 10.60
CA ASP A 173 -0.80 -5.14 11.66
C ASP A 173 -1.45 -4.09 12.58
N VAL A 174 -2.57 -4.44 13.20
CA VAL A 174 -3.26 -3.50 14.10
C VAL A 174 -2.54 -3.35 15.43
N HIS A 175 -1.61 -4.25 15.76
CA HIS A 175 -0.78 -4.19 16.96
C HIS A 175 0.60 -3.60 16.65
N HIS A 176 1.18 -2.93 17.65
CA HIS A 176 2.54 -2.42 17.51
C HIS A 176 3.54 -3.59 17.56
N GLY A 177 4.35 -3.76 16.51
CA GLY A 177 5.46 -4.71 16.47
C GLY A 177 6.68 -4.23 17.27
N GLN A 178 6.52 -4.05 18.59
CA GLN A 178 7.56 -3.61 19.52
C GLN A 178 8.85 -4.45 19.44
N GLY A 179 8.72 -5.74 19.14
CA GLY A 179 9.88 -6.62 18.93
C GLY A 179 10.76 -6.19 17.75
N VAL A 180 10.16 -5.70 16.67
CA VAL A 180 10.88 -5.12 15.52
C VAL A 180 11.46 -3.77 15.88
N GLN A 181 10.69 -2.89 16.54
CA GLN A 181 11.17 -1.58 17.02
C GLN A 181 12.44 -1.73 17.87
N TYR A 182 12.43 -2.61 18.88
CA TYR A 182 13.60 -2.83 19.74
C TYR A 182 14.82 -3.36 18.99
N CYS A 183 14.61 -4.19 17.96
CA CYS A 183 15.71 -4.74 17.17
C CYS A 183 16.49 -3.65 16.42
N PHE A 184 15.81 -2.60 15.95
CA PHE A 184 16.39 -1.60 15.05
C PHE A 184 16.44 -0.19 15.64
N GLU A 185 16.16 -0.03 16.93
CA GLU A 185 16.00 1.28 17.55
C GLU A 185 17.23 2.20 17.37
N GLU A 186 18.44 1.62 17.32
CA GLU A 186 19.69 2.34 17.09
C GLU A 186 20.27 2.22 15.66
N ASP A 187 19.56 1.55 14.75
CA ASP A 187 20.06 1.17 13.42
C ASP A 187 19.46 2.02 12.27
N PRO A 188 20.18 3.02 11.73
CA PRO A 188 19.68 3.84 10.64
C PRO A 188 19.60 3.12 9.28
N SER A 189 20.14 1.91 9.17
CA SER A 189 20.04 1.12 7.93
C SER A 189 18.69 0.40 7.79
N VAL A 190 17.86 0.43 8.84
CA VAL A 190 16.50 -0.12 8.81
C VAL A 190 15.51 0.96 9.21
N LEU A 191 14.61 1.31 8.31
CA LEU A 191 13.47 2.18 8.60
C LEU A 191 12.30 1.28 9.02
N TYR A 192 11.86 1.38 10.27
CA TYR A 192 10.64 0.73 10.75
C TYR A 192 9.49 1.72 10.77
N PHE A 193 8.40 1.35 10.12
CA PHE A 193 7.13 2.05 10.18
C PHE A 193 6.06 1.11 10.73
N SER A 194 5.27 1.57 11.69
CA SER A 194 4.10 0.87 12.20
C SER A 194 2.96 1.86 12.42
N TRP A 195 1.79 1.57 11.88
CA TRP A 195 0.56 2.03 12.51
C TRP A 195 0.07 0.97 13.49
N HIS A 196 -0.81 1.33 14.41
CA HIS A 196 -1.40 0.36 15.35
C HIS A 196 -2.51 1.01 16.17
N ARG A 197 -3.49 0.24 16.62
CA ARG A 197 -4.42 0.64 17.66
C ARG A 197 -3.64 0.96 18.94
N TYR A 198 -3.95 2.10 19.54
CA TYR A 198 -3.23 2.59 20.71
C TYR A 198 -4.17 3.07 21.80
N GLU A 199 -5.19 3.85 21.42
CA GLU A 199 -6.21 4.41 22.33
C GLU A 199 -5.58 5.04 23.59
N HIS A 200 -4.56 5.87 23.38
CA HIS A 200 -3.79 6.50 24.46
C HIS A 200 -3.21 5.47 25.44
N LYS A 201 -2.53 4.45 24.90
CA LYS A 201 -1.93 3.32 25.64
C LYS A 201 -2.93 2.34 26.25
N SER A 202 -4.25 2.50 26.06
CA SER A 202 -5.21 1.55 26.64
C SER A 202 -5.28 0.23 25.88
N PHE A 203 -4.83 0.18 24.63
CA PHE A 203 -4.79 -1.04 23.83
C PHE A 203 -3.46 -1.78 23.99
N TRP A 204 -3.51 -3.11 23.92
CA TRP A 204 -2.35 -3.99 24.01
C TRP A 204 -1.33 -3.65 22.90
N PRO A 205 -0.01 -3.63 23.17
CA PRO A 205 0.69 -4.08 24.39
C PRO A 205 0.83 -3.03 25.51
N ASN A 206 0.09 -1.92 25.45
CA ASN A 206 0.05 -0.89 26.51
C ASN A 206 1.41 -0.24 26.82
N LEU A 207 2.21 0.05 25.79
CA LEU A 207 3.56 0.59 25.92
C LEU A 207 3.61 2.11 25.68
N ASP A 208 4.45 2.83 26.44
CA ASP A 208 4.66 4.27 26.18
C ASP A 208 5.45 4.46 24.88
N GLU A 209 6.37 3.53 24.62
CA GLU A 209 7.25 3.52 23.46
C GLU A 209 6.54 3.19 22.13
N SER A 210 5.26 2.82 22.16
CA SER A 210 4.43 2.71 20.95
C SER A 210 3.89 4.07 20.48
N ASP A 211 3.96 5.12 21.28
CA ASP A 211 3.47 6.44 20.88
C ASP A 211 4.35 7.08 19.79
N TYR A 212 3.81 8.10 19.10
CA TYR A 212 4.47 8.78 17.98
C TYR A 212 5.81 9.45 18.36
N ASN A 213 6.03 9.74 19.65
CA ASN A 213 7.21 10.44 20.15
C ASN A 213 8.45 9.54 20.23
N THR A 214 8.30 8.23 20.08
CA THR A 214 9.41 7.26 20.08
C THR A 214 9.95 7.09 18.67
N VAL A 215 10.97 7.89 18.37
CA VAL A 215 11.51 8.04 17.01
C VAL A 215 12.83 7.29 16.77
N GLY A 216 13.21 6.37 17.66
CA GLY A 216 14.50 5.69 17.64
C GLY A 216 15.59 6.41 18.46
N LYS A 217 16.68 5.71 18.74
CA LYS A 217 17.77 6.10 19.65
C LYS A 217 19.10 6.23 18.91
N GLY A 218 20.02 7.01 19.46
CA GLY A 218 21.39 7.12 18.94
C GLY A 218 21.44 7.46 17.44
N LYS A 219 22.04 6.57 16.65
CA LYS A 219 22.14 6.74 15.19
C LYS A 219 20.83 6.42 14.46
N GLY A 220 19.95 5.60 15.05
CA GLY A 220 18.65 5.22 14.50
C GLY A 220 17.56 6.27 14.76
N THR A 221 17.85 7.35 15.47
CA THR A 221 16.90 8.45 15.67
C THR A 221 16.42 9.03 14.33
N GLY A 222 15.11 9.01 14.10
CA GLY A 222 14.42 9.35 12.86
C GLY A 222 13.95 8.15 12.03
N PHE A 223 14.47 6.95 12.30
CA PHE A 223 14.23 5.72 11.53
C PHE A 223 13.23 4.74 12.18
N ASN A 224 12.55 5.18 13.24
CA ASN A 224 11.39 4.51 13.82
C ASN A 224 10.19 5.44 13.71
N ILE A 225 9.13 5.05 13.02
CA ILE A 225 7.93 5.86 12.80
C ILE A 225 6.71 5.09 13.32
N ASN A 226 6.18 5.53 14.45
CA ASN A 226 4.94 5.00 15.03
C ASN A 226 3.77 5.91 14.70
N VAL A 227 2.65 5.35 14.22
CA VAL A 227 1.39 6.06 13.98
C VAL A 227 0.29 5.45 14.84
N PRO A 228 0.10 5.94 16.08
CA PRO A 228 -0.86 5.38 17.02
C PRO A 228 -2.29 5.81 16.69
N TRP A 229 -3.20 4.87 16.51
CA TRP A 229 -4.63 5.11 16.37
C TRP A 229 -5.27 5.27 17.74
N ASN A 230 -5.66 6.50 18.07
CA ASN A 230 -6.30 6.83 19.34
C ASN A 230 -7.84 6.64 19.34
N LYS A 231 -8.38 6.09 18.24
CA LYS A 231 -9.77 5.61 18.14
C LYS A 231 -9.81 4.34 17.30
N VAL A 232 -10.77 3.48 17.58
CA VAL A 232 -11.17 2.36 16.68
C VAL A 232 -11.98 2.88 15.48
N GLY A 233 -12.25 1.99 14.53
CA GLY A 233 -13.09 2.31 13.36
C GLY A 233 -12.37 3.08 12.26
N MET A 234 -11.04 3.03 12.20
CA MET A 234 -10.26 3.62 11.11
C MET A 234 -10.64 3.00 9.77
N THR A 235 -10.75 3.83 8.74
CA THR A 235 -11.28 3.49 7.42
C THR A 235 -10.19 3.49 6.34
N ASN A 236 -10.57 3.13 5.11
CA ASN A 236 -9.71 3.24 3.94
C ASN A 236 -9.08 4.64 3.78
N SER A 237 -9.84 5.70 4.07
CA SER A 237 -9.37 7.09 4.00
C SER A 237 -8.25 7.38 5.00
N ASP A 238 -8.37 6.85 6.23
CA ASP A 238 -7.36 7.03 7.29
C ASP A 238 -6.05 6.33 6.92
N TYR A 239 -6.14 5.12 6.38
CA TYR A 239 -4.99 4.33 5.95
C TYR A 239 -4.25 4.96 4.77
N LEU A 240 -4.99 5.40 3.74
CA LEU A 240 -4.41 6.12 2.62
C LEU A 240 -3.77 7.44 3.05
N SER A 241 -4.40 8.16 3.99
CA SER A 241 -3.86 9.42 4.52
C SER A 241 -2.49 9.22 5.17
N VAL A 242 -2.31 8.17 5.98
CA VAL A 242 -1.01 7.84 6.56
C VAL A 242 0.00 7.44 5.50
N PHE A 243 -0.41 6.66 4.49
CA PHE A 243 0.48 6.32 3.37
C PHE A 243 0.96 7.56 2.62
N PHE A 244 0.07 8.48 2.26
CA PHE A 244 0.41 9.66 1.47
C PHE A 244 1.14 10.75 2.26
N HIS A 245 0.85 10.91 3.55
CA HIS A 245 1.36 12.04 4.33
C HIS A 245 2.46 11.68 5.34
N VAL A 246 2.72 10.39 5.55
CA VAL A 246 3.77 9.90 6.47
C VAL A 246 4.69 8.90 5.75
N LEU A 247 4.17 7.72 5.41
CA LEU A 247 4.99 6.58 5.01
C LEU A 247 5.66 6.77 3.64
N LEU A 248 4.90 7.01 2.57
CA LEU A 248 5.46 7.08 1.22
C LEU A 248 6.48 8.21 1.08
N PRO A 249 6.24 9.45 1.57
CA PRO A 249 7.27 10.49 1.50
C PRO A 249 8.58 10.07 2.20
N ALA A 250 8.50 9.48 3.39
CA ALA A 250 9.67 8.97 4.10
C ALA A 250 10.35 7.82 3.33
N ALA A 251 9.57 6.88 2.80
CA ALA A 251 10.09 5.73 2.06
C ALA A 251 10.78 6.13 0.74
N TYR A 252 10.26 7.11 0.02
CA TYR A 252 10.91 7.62 -1.20
C TYR A 252 12.17 8.45 -0.88
N GLU A 253 12.21 9.17 0.24
CA GLU A 253 13.43 9.84 0.71
C GLU A 253 14.47 8.83 1.21
N PHE A 254 14.03 7.75 1.87
CA PHE A 254 14.89 6.67 2.35
C PHE A 254 15.44 5.79 1.22
N ASP A 255 14.73 5.65 0.10
CA ASP A 255 15.13 4.85 -1.07
C ASP A 255 15.58 3.41 -0.67
N PRO A 256 14.68 2.59 -0.11
CA PRO A 256 15.04 1.26 0.37
C PRO A 256 15.48 0.34 -0.77
N GLU A 257 16.40 -0.56 -0.45
CA GLU A 257 16.87 -1.60 -1.36
C GLU A 257 16.01 -2.86 -1.30
N LEU A 258 15.30 -3.07 -0.19
CA LEU A 258 14.33 -4.14 0.06
C LEU A 258 13.20 -3.59 0.92
N VAL A 259 11.96 -4.00 0.62
CA VAL A 259 10.80 -3.74 1.48
C VAL A 259 10.30 -5.06 2.06
N LEU A 260 10.18 -5.12 3.37
CA LEU A 260 9.53 -6.19 4.12
C LEU A 260 8.20 -5.66 4.65
N VAL A 261 7.15 -6.47 4.60
CA VAL A 261 5.84 -6.12 5.17
C VAL A 261 5.49 -7.14 6.26
N SER A 262 5.36 -6.65 7.49
CA SER A 262 4.68 -7.36 8.58
C SER A 262 3.18 -7.22 8.34
N ALA A 263 2.61 -8.25 7.71
CA ALA A 263 1.29 -8.20 7.11
C ALA A 263 0.24 -8.85 8.01
N GLY A 264 -0.14 -8.14 9.08
CA GLY A 264 -1.31 -8.45 9.87
C GLY A 264 -2.59 -7.97 9.23
N PHE A 265 -3.61 -8.81 9.18
CA PHE A 265 -4.92 -8.45 8.59
C PHE A 265 -6.00 -8.23 9.65
N ASP A 266 -5.60 -8.09 10.91
CA ASP A 266 -6.46 -7.66 12.02
C ASP A 266 -6.78 -6.16 11.97
N SER A 267 -6.08 -5.41 11.12
CA SER A 267 -6.40 -4.04 10.76
C SER A 267 -7.58 -3.94 9.76
N ALA A 268 -8.22 -5.05 9.38
CA ALA A 268 -9.37 -5.12 8.49
C ALA A 268 -10.71 -5.08 9.24
N ILE A 269 -11.77 -4.76 8.50
CA ILE A 269 -13.15 -4.81 8.99
C ILE A 269 -13.53 -6.19 9.51
N GLY A 270 -14.25 -6.22 10.64
CA GLY A 270 -14.78 -7.44 11.25
C GLY A 270 -13.79 -8.19 12.15
N ASP A 271 -12.54 -7.76 12.23
CA ASP A 271 -11.56 -8.36 13.12
C ASP A 271 -11.88 -8.08 14.61
N PRO A 272 -11.87 -9.11 15.49
CA PRO A 272 -12.24 -8.97 16.89
C PRO A 272 -11.20 -8.24 17.76
N GLU A 273 -9.95 -8.10 17.32
CA GLU A 273 -8.92 -7.36 18.06
C GLU A 273 -8.81 -5.94 17.54
N GLY A 274 -8.77 -5.77 16.22
CA GLY A 274 -8.52 -4.46 15.63
C GLY A 274 -9.67 -3.48 15.72
N HIS A 275 -10.92 -3.96 15.58
CA HIS A 275 -12.12 -3.12 15.52
C HIS A 275 -12.01 -1.95 14.52
N MET A 276 -11.26 -2.15 13.43
CA MET A 276 -11.13 -1.18 12.35
C MET A 276 -12.23 -1.39 11.29
N CYS A 277 -12.35 -0.44 10.37
CA CYS A 277 -13.38 -0.41 9.33
C CYS A 277 -12.79 -0.40 7.90
N ALA A 278 -11.48 -0.62 7.76
CA ALA A 278 -10.84 -0.68 6.44
C ALA A 278 -11.23 -1.98 5.72
N THR A 279 -11.65 -1.87 4.46
CA THR A 279 -12.14 -3.02 3.69
C THR A 279 -10.98 -3.81 3.09
N PRO A 280 -11.12 -5.12 2.83
CA PRO A 280 -10.03 -5.95 2.28
C PRO A 280 -9.36 -5.39 1.01
N GLU A 281 -10.11 -4.67 0.17
CA GLU A 281 -9.60 -4.01 -1.03
C GLU A 281 -8.42 -3.07 -0.75
N ILE A 282 -8.39 -2.43 0.43
CA ILE A 282 -7.35 -1.47 0.79
C ILE A 282 -5.97 -2.09 0.72
N PHE A 283 -5.80 -3.34 1.17
CA PHE A 283 -4.50 -4.03 1.17
C PHE A 283 -3.97 -4.25 -0.24
N GLY A 284 -4.86 -4.35 -1.24
CA GLY A 284 -4.50 -4.32 -2.65
C GLY A 284 -3.84 -3.00 -3.06
N HIS A 285 -4.35 -1.86 -2.57
CA HIS A 285 -3.76 -0.54 -2.81
C HIS A 285 -2.49 -0.31 -2.00
N LEU A 286 -2.46 -0.65 -0.71
CA LEU A 286 -1.27 -0.51 0.13
C LEU A 286 -0.09 -1.28 -0.47
N THR A 287 -0.34 -2.53 -0.89
CA THR A 287 0.65 -3.36 -1.61
C THR A 287 1.14 -2.68 -2.89
N HIS A 288 0.21 -2.21 -3.73
CA HIS A 288 0.54 -1.56 -4.99
C HIS A 288 1.41 -0.30 -4.80
N LEU A 289 1.09 0.53 -3.80
CA LEU A 289 1.84 1.74 -3.48
C LEU A 289 3.29 1.41 -3.05
N LEU A 290 3.51 0.31 -2.32
CA LEU A 290 4.84 -0.15 -1.92
C LEU A 290 5.63 -0.80 -3.07
N MET A 291 4.97 -1.40 -4.06
CA MET A 291 5.63 -2.08 -5.19
C MET A 291 6.48 -1.14 -6.07
N SER A 292 6.28 0.18 -5.97
CA SER A 292 7.10 1.16 -6.69
C SER A 292 8.45 1.44 -6.01
N LEU A 293 8.60 1.04 -4.75
CA LEU A 293 9.84 1.13 -3.97
C LEU A 293 10.76 -0.07 -4.25
N ALA A 294 12.05 0.05 -3.94
CA ALA A 294 13.03 -1.04 -4.03
C ALA A 294 13.06 -1.78 -5.37
N ARG A 295 12.58 -1.14 -6.46
CA ARG A 295 12.37 -1.75 -7.79
C ARG A 295 11.45 -2.97 -7.75
N GLY A 296 10.44 -2.93 -6.89
CA GLY A 296 9.47 -4.01 -6.70
C GLY A 296 9.94 -5.17 -5.82
N LYS A 297 11.12 -5.08 -5.20
CA LYS A 297 11.62 -6.09 -4.25
C LYS A 297 10.86 -5.99 -2.93
N LEU A 298 9.74 -6.70 -2.87
CA LEU A 298 8.76 -6.69 -1.79
C LEU A 298 8.56 -8.11 -1.25
N CYS A 299 8.76 -8.32 0.05
CA CYS A 299 8.48 -9.57 0.74
C CYS A 299 7.37 -9.35 1.77
N VAL A 300 6.23 -9.98 1.58
CA VAL A 300 5.08 -9.90 2.50
C VAL A 300 5.08 -11.12 3.41
N VAL A 301 4.99 -10.92 4.72
CA VAL A 301 5.04 -12.00 5.72
C VAL A 301 3.79 -11.91 6.58
N LEU A 302 2.99 -12.97 6.63
CA LEU A 302 1.76 -12.99 7.43
C LEU A 302 2.06 -12.82 8.94
N GLU A 303 1.35 -11.91 9.60
CA GLU A 303 1.39 -11.68 11.06
C GLU A 303 0.02 -12.03 11.68
N GLY A 304 -0.73 -11.05 12.20
CA GLY A 304 -2.07 -11.18 12.80
C GLY A 304 -3.24 -11.26 11.80
N GLY A 305 -4.47 -11.12 12.31
CA GLY A 305 -5.73 -11.29 11.57
C GLY A 305 -6.50 -12.53 12.00
N TYR A 306 -7.65 -12.31 12.64
CA TYR A 306 -8.36 -13.30 13.45
C TYR A 306 -9.82 -13.49 13.01
N ASN A 307 -10.40 -12.53 12.29
CA ASN A 307 -11.61 -12.81 11.50
C ASN A 307 -11.25 -13.52 10.19
N LEU A 308 -11.54 -14.82 10.10
CA LEU A 308 -11.17 -15.67 8.96
C LEU A 308 -11.68 -15.16 7.61
N THR A 309 -12.85 -14.52 7.55
CA THR A 309 -13.40 -13.97 6.31
C THR A 309 -12.57 -12.77 5.86
N SER A 310 -12.36 -11.79 6.75
CA SER A 310 -11.57 -10.59 6.44
C SER A 310 -10.11 -10.93 6.12
N LEU A 311 -9.52 -11.88 6.85
CA LEU A 311 -8.17 -12.37 6.65
C LEU A 311 -8.00 -12.94 5.24
N THR A 312 -8.86 -13.90 4.86
CA THR A 312 -8.74 -14.59 3.57
C THR A 312 -8.96 -13.65 2.39
N GLN A 313 -9.90 -12.71 2.49
CA GLN A 313 -10.13 -11.69 1.48
C GLN A 313 -8.93 -10.75 1.36
N SER A 314 -8.36 -10.30 2.48
CA SER A 314 -7.23 -9.35 2.49
C SER A 314 -5.93 -9.98 1.97
N VAL A 315 -5.69 -11.25 2.30
CA VAL A 315 -4.61 -12.07 1.71
C VAL A 315 -4.77 -12.14 0.18
N CYS A 316 -5.97 -12.45 -0.32
CA CYS A 316 -6.24 -12.48 -1.75
C CYS A 316 -6.02 -11.12 -2.42
N GLN A 317 -6.47 -10.01 -1.81
CA GLN A 317 -6.27 -8.66 -2.35
C GLN A 317 -4.79 -8.27 -2.44
N THR A 318 -4.00 -8.66 -1.44
CA THR A 318 -2.54 -8.52 -1.43
C THR A 318 -1.90 -9.33 -2.56
N MET A 319 -2.26 -10.62 -2.67
CA MET A 319 -1.74 -11.52 -3.71
C MET A 319 -2.08 -11.07 -5.13
N HIS A 320 -3.29 -10.58 -5.37
CA HIS A 320 -3.69 -10.00 -6.65
C HIS A 320 -2.75 -8.85 -7.07
N SER A 321 -2.44 -7.93 -6.14
CA SER A 321 -1.53 -6.81 -6.44
C SER A 321 -0.09 -7.28 -6.66
N LEU A 322 0.42 -8.23 -5.86
CA LEU A 322 1.75 -8.82 -6.07
C LEU A 322 1.90 -9.45 -7.46
N LEU A 323 0.85 -10.12 -7.93
CA LEU A 323 0.75 -10.73 -9.27
C LEU A 323 0.56 -9.70 -10.40
N GLY A 324 0.33 -8.43 -10.07
CA GLY A 324 0.17 -7.34 -11.02
C GLY A 324 -1.25 -7.14 -11.55
N ASP A 325 -2.26 -7.73 -10.90
CA ASP A 325 -3.66 -7.54 -11.30
C ASP A 325 -4.13 -6.10 -11.06
N PRO A 326 -5.07 -5.59 -11.88
CA PRO A 326 -5.76 -4.32 -11.63
C PRO A 326 -6.16 -4.15 -10.17
N THR A 327 -5.82 -3.02 -9.55
CA THR A 327 -6.34 -2.67 -8.22
C THR A 327 -7.87 -2.52 -8.28
N PRO A 328 -8.60 -2.85 -7.20
CA PRO A 328 -10.04 -2.61 -7.16
C PRO A 328 -10.34 -1.09 -7.16
N SER A 329 -11.60 -0.73 -7.36
CA SER A 329 -12.05 0.64 -7.08
C SER A 329 -12.35 0.76 -5.59
N LEU A 330 -11.91 1.84 -4.95
CA LEU A 330 -12.33 2.20 -3.60
C LEU A 330 -13.50 3.18 -3.68
N SER A 331 -14.58 2.89 -2.96
CA SER A 331 -15.72 3.79 -2.79
C SER A 331 -15.58 4.60 -1.50
N GLY A 332 -16.19 5.78 -1.47
CA GLY A 332 -16.30 6.59 -0.25
C GLY A 332 -14.98 7.10 0.32
N ILE A 333 -13.92 7.21 -0.50
CA ILE A 333 -12.69 7.87 -0.08
C ILE A 333 -12.97 9.37 0.10
N GLY A 334 -12.53 9.89 1.23
CA GLY A 334 -12.69 11.30 1.58
C GLY A 334 -11.64 11.71 2.60
N SER A 335 -11.94 12.74 3.39
CA SER A 335 -11.05 13.19 4.45
C SER A 335 -10.85 12.11 5.54
N PRO A 336 -9.64 11.95 6.09
CA PRO A 336 -9.43 11.12 7.26
C PRO A 336 -10.24 11.66 8.45
N CYS A 337 -10.59 10.80 9.40
CA CYS A 337 -11.25 11.21 10.62
C CYS A 337 -10.32 12.12 11.45
N ARG A 338 -10.91 12.92 12.35
CA ARG A 338 -10.15 13.87 13.17
C ARG A 338 -9.04 13.21 14.00
N SER A 339 -9.29 12.01 14.52
CA SER A 339 -8.31 11.25 15.33
C SER A 339 -7.11 10.80 14.49
N ALA A 340 -7.36 10.30 13.28
CA ALA A 340 -6.29 9.93 12.35
C ALA A 340 -5.48 11.16 11.93
N LEU A 341 -6.15 12.29 11.64
CA LEU A 341 -5.48 13.53 11.28
C LEU A 341 -4.59 14.06 12.41
N GLU A 342 -5.05 14.03 13.66
CA GLU A 342 -4.24 14.39 14.84
C GLU A 342 -2.97 13.51 14.92
N SER A 343 -3.13 12.21 14.73
CA SER A 343 -2.02 11.24 14.74
C SER A 343 -1.01 11.56 13.62
N VAL A 344 -1.48 11.78 12.39
CA VAL A 344 -0.64 12.19 11.25
C VAL A 344 0.11 13.49 11.53
N VAL A 345 -0.57 14.51 12.07
CA VAL A 345 0.04 15.81 12.38
C VAL A 345 1.14 15.66 13.45
N ASN A 346 0.87 14.92 14.52
CA ASN A 346 1.81 14.72 15.62
C ASN A 346 3.07 13.97 15.16
N VAL A 347 2.88 12.90 14.39
CA VAL A 347 3.98 12.13 13.78
C VAL A 347 4.83 13.04 12.88
N ARG A 348 4.19 13.80 11.98
CA ARG A 348 4.91 14.74 11.10
C ARG A 348 5.65 15.81 11.90
N ALA A 349 5.08 16.30 12.99
CA ALA A 349 5.71 17.33 13.82
C ALA A 349 7.00 16.81 14.47
N VAL A 350 6.98 15.63 15.10
CA VAL A 350 8.17 15.08 15.77
C VAL A 350 9.25 14.65 14.76
N HIS A 351 8.85 14.21 13.57
CA HIS A 351 9.75 13.78 12.50
C HIS A 351 10.33 14.91 11.65
N ARG A 352 9.85 16.16 11.81
CA ARG A 352 10.22 17.32 10.99
C ARG A 352 11.73 17.59 10.91
N LYS A 353 12.45 17.31 11.99
CA LYS A 353 13.91 17.51 12.07
C LYS A 353 14.73 16.44 11.35
N TYR A 354 14.14 15.29 11.03
CA TYR A 354 14.85 14.14 10.46
C TYR A 354 14.62 14.00 8.96
N TRP A 355 13.43 14.37 8.48
CA TRP A 355 13.03 14.15 7.09
C TRP A 355 12.88 15.45 6.31
N THR A 356 13.49 15.52 5.13
CA THR A 356 13.54 16.72 4.29
C THR A 356 12.17 17.09 3.74
N PHE A 357 11.33 16.12 3.40
CA PHE A 357 9.96 16.38 2.94
C PHE A 357 9.09 17.13 3.96
N LEU A 358 9.49 17.15 5.24
CA LEU A 358 8.80 17.86 6.32
C LEU A 358 9.39 19.24 6.65
N LYS A 359 10.62 19.54 6.24
CA LYS A 359 11.31 20.80 6.61
C LYS A 359 10.52 22.05 6.23
N TYR A 360 9.89 22.02 5.05
CA TYR A 360 9.13 23.13 4.47
C TYR A 360 7.61 23.00 4.64
N ALA A 361 7.14 22.01 5.40
CA ALA A 361 5.75 22.03 5.85
C ALA A 361 5.55 23.34 6.64
N ALA A 362 4.41 24.02 6.43
CA ALA A 362 4.04 25.20 7.22
C ALA A 362 4.23 24.88 8.71
N GLU A 363 4.59 25.86 9.54
CA GLU A 363 4.62 25.70 10.98
C GLU A 363 3.21 25.37 11.49
N SER A 364 2.84 24.09 11.44
CA SER A 364 1.72 23.57 12.17
C SER A 364 2.15 23.60 13.63
N GLN A 365 1.46 24.40 14.44
CA GLN A 365 1.53 24.23 15.89
C GLN A 365 1.22 22.75 16.14
N ILE A 366 2.07 22.07 16.93
CA ILE A 366 1.67 20.80 17.52
C ILE A 366 0.31 21.11 18.15
N LEU A 367 -0.75 20.49 17.63
CA LEU A 367 -2.04 20.58 18.29
C LEU A 367 -1.77 19.97 19.66
N GLU A 368 -1.84 20.78 20.73
CA GLU A 368 -1.66 20.31 22.10
C GLU A 368 -2.42 18.99 22.20
N PRO A 369 -1.71 17.86 22.37
CA PRO A 369 -2.37 16.58 22.36
C PRO A 369 -3.42 16.62 23.46
N SER A 370 -4.62 16.12 23.20
CA SER A 370 -5.53 15.77 24.28
C SER A 370 -5.00 14.53 25.02
N THR A 371 -3.73 14.53 25.45
CA THR A 371 -3.06 13.48 26.22
C THR A 371 -3.22 13.69 27.72
N LYS A 372 -3.79 14.81 28.15
CA LYS A 372 -4.35 14.87 29.50
C LYS A 372 -5.69 14.16 29.49
N ARG A 373 -5.70 12.96 30.08
CA ARG A 373 -6.91 12.34 30.65
C ARG A 373 -7.75 13.48 31.22
N CYS A 374 -8.97 13.72 30.72
CA CYS A 374 -9.85 14.72 31.31
C CYS A 374 -9.93 14.42 32.81
N ARG A 375 -9.27 15.25 33.63
CA ARG A 375 -9.61 15.32 35.04
C ARG A 375 -10.98 15.94 35.05
N VAL A 376 -11.97 15.14 35.45
CA VAL A 376 -13.28 15.66 35.82
C VAL A 376 -13.05 16.55 37.03
N GLU A 377 -12.84 17.84 36.78
CA GLU A 377 -12.94 18.87 37.80
C GLU A 377 -14.35 19.41 37.73
N ASN A 378 -15.09 19.15 38.82
CA ASN A 378 -16.41 19.70 39.08
C ASN A 378 -16.34 21.23 39.06
N THR A 379 -16.80 21.84 37.98
CA THR A 379 -17.30 23.22 38.01
C THR A 379 -18.70 23.22 37.44
N ALA A 380 -19.63 23.50 38.34
CA ALA A 380 -21.05 23.64 38.08
C ALA A 380 -21.31 24.78 37.09
N GLU A 381 -22.51 24.71 36.51
CA GLU A 381 -23.14 25.68 35.61
C GLU A 381 -22.91 25.42 34.12
N GLU A 382 -23.58 24.39 33.62
CA GLU A 382 -24.50 24.55 32.48
C GLU A 382 -25.57 23.45 32.55
N ASN A 383 -26.40 23.52 33.60
CA ASN A 383 -27.70 22.88 33.64
C ASN A 383 -28.70 23.75 32.86
N LYS A 384 -29.24 23.21 31.77
CA LYS A 384 -30.68 23.26 31.43
C LYS A 384 -30.89 22.64 30.05
N GLU A 385 -31.13 21.33 30.06
CA GLU A 385 -32.17 20.64 29.28
C GLU A 385 -31.87 19.14 29.29
N GLU A 386 -31.98 18.50 30.46
CA GLU A 386 -32.09 17.04 30.55
C GLU A 386 -32.57 16.65 31.96
N GLU A 387 -33.70 17.22 32.37
CA GLU A 387 -34.47 16.73 33.52
C GLU A 387 -35.76 16.12 32.98
N ASN A 388 -35.68 14.84 32.59
CA ASN A 388 -36.74 13.85 32.72
C ASN A 388 -36.29 12.54 32.07
N THR A 389 -35.67 11.66 32.86
CA THR A 389 -35.96 10.21 32.98
C THR A 389 -34.77 9.45 33.58
N GLU A 390 -34.42 9.74 34.84
CA GLU A 390 -33.73 8.73 35.65
C GLU A 390 -34.78 7.80 36.27
N LYS A 391 -34.91 6.60 35.70
CA LYS A 391 -35.20 5.33 36.39
C LYS A 391 -35.28 4.22 35.35
N GLU A 392 -34.14 3.68 34.98
CA GLU A 392 -34.06 2.27 34.62
C GLU A 392 -32.65 1.76 34.94
N LYS A 393 -32.62 0.68 35.72
CA LYS A 393 -31.41 -0.08 35.97
C LYS A 393 -31.04 -0.74 34.65
N GLU A 394 -29.97 -0.29 33.99
CA GLU A 394 -29.38 -1.07 32.91
C GLU A 394 -28.67 -2.28 33.51
N GLU A 395 -29.39 -3.41 33.50
CA GLU A 395 -28.76 -4.71 33.30
C GLU A 395 -27.90 -4.60 32.04
N LYS A 396 -26.58 -4.67 32.17
CA LYS A 396 -25.71 -4.96 31.04
C LYS A 396 -26.01 -6.38 30.58
N THR A 397 -26.98 -6.52 29.68
CA THR A 397 -27.00 -7.62 28.74
C THR A 397 -25.73 -7.50 27.89
N GLU A 398 -24.84 -8.48 28.02
CA GLU A 398 -23.86 -8.79 26.98
C GLU A 398 -24.63 -9.11 25.70
N GLU A 399 -24.96 -8.07 24.92
CA GLU A 399 -25.36 -8.26 23.53
C GLU A 399 -24.17 -8.88 22.82
N LYS A 400 -24.35 -10.09 22.30
CA LYS A 400 -23.38 -10.73 21.40
C LYS A 400 -23.06 -9.71 20.31
N PRO A 401 -21.77 -9.45 19.99
CA PRO A 401 -21.43 -8.55 18.90
C PRO A 401 -22.16 -9.04 17.65
N GLU A 402 -23.00 -8.18 17.07
CA GLU A 402 -23.66 -8.48 15.81
C GLU A 402 -22.57 -8.82 14.78
N ASP A 403 -22.76 -9.93 14.05
CA ASP A 403 -21.83 -10.33 12.99
C ASP A 403 -21.69 -9.18 11.98
N ILE A 404 -20.55 -8.48 12.01
CA ILE A 404 -20.27 -7.38 11.09
C ILE A 404 -20.25 -7.96 9.67
N LYS A 405 -21.06 -7.39 8.78
CA LYS A 405 -21.15 -7.79 7.38
C LYS A 405 -20.66 -6.68 6.47
N TRP A 406 -19.94 -7.07 5.43
CA TRP A 406 -19.51 -6.19 4.35
C TRP A 406 -19.67 -6.91 3.00
N PRO A 407 -19.73 -6.17 1.88
CA PRO A 407 -19.82 -6.77 0.56
C PRO A 407 -18.60 -7.64 0.24
N GLU A 408 -18.82 -8.74 -0.48
CA GLU A 408 -17.72 -9.53 -1.03
C GLU A 408 -16.92 -8.70 -2.06
N PRO A 409 -15.57 -8.73 -2.01
CA PRO A 409 -14.76 -8.03 -2.98
C PRO A 409 -15.04 -8.50 -4.41
N LEU A 410 -15.11 -7.55 -5.33
CA LEU A 410 -15.33 -7.85 -6.74
C LEU A 410 -14.14 -8.64 -7.33
N PRO A 411 -14.38 -9.58 -8.28
CA PRO A 411 -13.31 -10.25 -9.00
C PRO A 411 -12.38 -9.24 -9.69
N ARG A 412 -11.08 -9.52 -9.67
CA ARG A 412 -10.02 -8.70 -10.30
C ARG A 412 -9.42 -9.41 -11.53
N PRO A 413 -10.19 -9.66 -12.60
CA PRO A 413 -9.64 -10.32 -13.79
C PRO A 413 -8.62 -9.40 -14.45
N ALA A 414 -7.43 -9.94 -14.73
CA ALA A 414 -6.48 -9.26 -15.59
C ALA A 414 -6.97 -9.33 -17.05
N PRO A 415 -7.02 -8.20 -17.77
CA PRO A 415 -7.26 -8.22 -19.22
C PRO A 415 -6.22 -9.10 -19.93
N PRO A 416 -6.59 -9.76 -21.05
CA PRO A 416 -5.70 -10.65 -21.78
C PRO A 416 -4.45 -9.92 -22.31
N VAL A 417 -4.58 -8.62 -22.57
CA VAL A 417 -3.49 -7.72 -22.94
C VAL A 417 -3.37 -6.65 -21.87
N GLN A 418 -2.17 -6.44 -21.34
CA GLN A 418 -1.94 -5.40 -20.34
C GLN A 418 -1.88 -4.04 -21.02
N THR A 419 -0.99 -3.88 -22.00
CA THR A 419 -0.72 -2.58 -22.61
C THR A 419 -0.78 -2.64 -24.13
N VAL A 420 -1.48 -1.69 -24.73
CA VAL A 420 -1.40 -1.44 -26.18
C VAL A 420 -0.59 -0.18 -26.44
N VAL A 421 0.38 -0.27 -27.34
CA VAL A 421 1.24 0.86 -27.71
C VAL A 421 1.07 1.22 -29.18
N THR A 422 1.16 2.50 -29.50
CA THR A 422 1.34 2.98 -30.87
C THR A 422 2.75 3.50 -31.04
N SER A 423 3.34 3.25 -32.21
CA SER A 423 4.67 3.73 -32.56
C SER A 423 4.69 4.14 -34.03
N SER A 424 5.41 5.21 -34.34
CA SER A 424 5.76 5.58 -35.71
C SER A 424 6.98 4.82 -36.24
N THR A 425 7.71 4.11 -35.38
CA THR A 425 8.90 3.31 -35.70
C THR A 425 8.71 1.84 -35.28
N GLU A 426 9.25 0.91 -36.05
CA GLU A 426 9.29 -0.50 -35.65
C GLU A 426 10.09 -0.64 -34.35
N LEU A 427 9.45 -1.17 -33.30
CA LEU A 427 10.08 -1.51 -32.03
C LEU A 427 10.74 -2.88 -32.15
N GLU A 428 11.99 -3.03 -31.72
CA GLU A 428 12.74 -4.29 -31.85
C GLU A 428 12.13 -5.42 -31.01
N SER A 429 11.59 -5.10 -29.83
CA SER A 429 10.82 -6.06 -29.02
C SER A 429 9.91 -5.35 -28.02
N LEU A 430 8.77 -5.97 -27.68
CA LEU A 430 7.84 -5.46 -26.68
C LEU A 430 7.90 -6.30 -25.39
N PRO A 431 7.74 -5.70 -24.21
CA PRO A 431 7.61 -6.44 -22.96
C PRO A 431 6.44 -7.42 -22.99
N LYS A 432 6.55 -8.52 -22.23
CA LYS A 432 5.47 -9.49 -22.08
C LYS A 432 4.19 -8.80 -21.58
N GLY A 433 3.08 -9.01 -22.27
CA GLY A 433 1.79 -8.38 -21.97
C GLY A 433 1.53 -7.07 -22.73
N CYS A 434 2.53 -6.55 -23.45
CA CYS A 434 2.40 -5.43 -24.36
C CYS A 434 2.16 -5.91 -25.81
N GLN A 435 1.37 -5.17 -26.57
CA GLN A 435 1.20 -5.40 -28.01
C GLN A 435 1.13 -4.09 -28.79
N MET A 436 1.55 -4.12 -30.05
CA MET A 436 1.29 -3.02 -30.98
C MET A 436 -0.21 -2.89 -31.25
N LEU A 437 -0.70 -1.66 -31.42
CA LEU A 437 -2.06 -1.44 -31.88
C LEU A 437 -2.25 -2.06 -33.27
N GLY A 438 -3.21 -2.99 -33.37
CA GLY A 438 -3.58 -3.63 -34.63
C GLY A 438 -4.47 -2.75 -35.52
N LYS A 439 -5.14 -3.38 -36.48
CA LYS A 439 -6.06 -2.69 -37.40
C LYS A 439 -7.20 -2.01 -36.65
N ILE A 440 -7.41 -0.73 -36.91
CA ILE A 440 -8.48 0.07 -36.31
C ILE A 440 -9.84 -0.34 -36.92
N PRO A 441 -10.87 -0.66 -36.11
CA PRO A 441 -12.21 -0.95 -36.61
C PRO A 441 -12.84 0.26 -37.30
N GLN A 442 -13.59 0.01 -38.38
CA GLN A 442 -14.27 1.07 -39.15
C GLN A 442 -15.16 1.97 -38.28
N LYS A 443 -15.85 1.38 -37.29
CA LYS A 443 -16.68 2.12 -36.32
C LYS A 443 -15.86 3.13 -35.51
N CYS A 444 -14.63 2.79 -35.10
CA CYS A 444 -13.75 3.70 -34.36
C CYS A 444 -13.27 4.86 -35.26
N ILE A 445 -13.05 4.61 -36.55
CA ILE A 445 -12.69 5.64 -37.53
C ILE A 445 -13.85 6.63 -37.72
N GLU A 446 -15.07 6.11 -37.86
CA GLU A 446 -16.28 6.93 -38.02
C GLU A 446 -16.56 7.79 -36.78
N GLU A 447 -16.41 7.21 -35.59
CA GLU A 447 -16.57 7.94 -34.32
C GLU A 447 -15.51 9.04 -34.16
N ALA A 448 -14.25 8.73 -34.47
CA ALA A 448 -13.17 9.73 -34.41
C ALA A 448 -13.42 10.89 -35.38
N GLU A 449 -13.86 10.60 -36.62
CA GLU A 449 -14.20 11.62 -37.61
C GLU A 449 -15.42 12.45 -37.22
N LYS A 450 -16.41 11.84 -36.54
CA LYS A 450 -17.57 12.56 -36.01
C LYS A 450 -17.14 13.60 -34.98
N ILE A 451 -16.42 13.18 -33.94
CA ILE A 451 -15.93 14.08 -32.88
C ILE A 451 -15.01 15.17 -33.47
N ARG A 452 -14.14 14.80 -34.41
CA ARG A 452 -13.25 15.76 -35.11
C ARG A 452 -14.05 16.85 -35.82
N LYS A 453 -15.11 16.50 -36.56
CA LYS A 453 -15.96 17.47 -37.27
C LYS A 453 -16.79 18.35 -36.34
N GLU A 454 -17.23 17.83 -35.21
CA GLU A 454 -18.04 18.57 -34.24
C GLU A 454 -17.20 19.56 -33.43
N HIS A 455 -16.02 19.15 -32.96
CA HIS A 455 -15.25 19.90 -31.96
C HIS A 455 -13.85 20.34 -32.41
N PHE A 456 -13.29 19.76 -33.49
CA PHE A 456 -11.89 19.98 -33.92
C PHE A 456 -11.78 20.29 -35.42
N GLN A 457 -12.67 21.13 -35.95
CA GLN A 457 -12.74 21.46 -37.39
C GLN A 457 -11.44 22.02 -37.98
N GLY A 458 -10.59 22.65 -37.15
CA GLY A 458 -9.28 23.17 -37.55
C GLY A 458 -8.20 22.10 -37.76
N VAL A 459 -8.40 20.87 -37.25
CA VAL A 459 -7.46 19.76 -37.40
C VAL A 459 -7.75 19.03 -38.70
N THR A 460 -6.91 19.27 -39.71
CA THR A 460 -7.03 18.69 -41.06
C THR A 460 -5.83 17.85 -41.47
N ASP A 461 -4.76 17.85 -40.68
CA ASP A 461 -3.59 17.05 -40.99
C ASP A 461 -3.85 15.56 -40.73
N LYS A 462 -3.31 14.73 -41.63
CA LYS A 462 -3.54 13.28 -41.62
C LYS A 462 -3.02 12.63 -40.34
N THR A 463 -1.88 13.08 -39.82
CA THR A 463 -1.22 12.52 -38.64
C THR A 463 -2.07 12.68 -37.39
N SER A 464 -2.64 13.86 -37.16
CA SER A 464 -3.54 14.11 -36.03
C SER A 464 -4.86 13.35 -36.15
N SER A 465 -5.42 13.23 -37.37
CA SER A 465 -6.62 12.39 -37.59
C SER A 465 -6.35 10.91 -37.28
N GLU A 466 -5.21 10.35 -37.74
CA GLU A 466 -4.80 8.98 -37.39
C GLU A 466 -4.60 8.81 -35.88
N CYS A 467 -4.01 9.82 -35.21
CA CYS A 467 -3.85 9.83 -33.76
C CYS A 467 -5.19 9.76 -33.02
N PHE A 468 -6.19 10.52 -33.45
CA PHE A 468 -7.54 10.47 -32.89
C PHE A 468 -8.17 9.08 -33.05
N GLN A 469 -7.97 8.43 -34.20
CA GLN A 469 -8.43 7.05 -34.43
C GLN A 469 -7.73 6.05 -33.49
N HIS A 470 -6.43 6.21 -33.24
CA HIS A 470 -5.70 5.40 -32.27
C HIS A 470 -6.26 5.55 -30.85
N ILE A 471 -6.49 6.80 -30.42
CA ILE A 471 -7.06 7.12 -29.10
C ILE A 471 -8.42 6.45 -28.92
N VAL A 472 -9.35 6.61 -29.88
CA VAL A 472 -10.67 5.95 -29.83
C VAL A 472 -10.52 4.44 -29.76
N SER A 473 -9.68 3.86 -30.61
CA SER A 473 -9.51 2.40 -30.66
C SER A 473 -8.98 1.83 -29.35
N ILE A 474 -8.03 2.49 -28.70
CA ILE A 474 -7.47 2.03 -27.42
C ILE A 474 -8.50 2.19 -26.30
N LEU A 475 -9.16 3.35 -26.22
CA LEU A 475 -10.16 3.59 -25.18
C LEU A 475 -11.34 2.62 -25.26
N GLU A 476 -11.84 2.31 -26.46
CA GLU A 476 -12.88 1.28 -26.64
C GLU A 476 -12.40 -0.12 -26.21
N LYS A 477 -11.13 -0.47 -26.48
CA LYS A 477 -10.54 -1.73 -26.00
C LYS A 477 -10.42 -1.78 -24.48
N VAL A 478 -10.08 -0.65 -23.84
CA VAL A 478 -10.03 -0.51 -22.38
C VAL A 478 -11.44 -0.66 -21.78
N LYS A 479 -12.45 -0.02 -22.39
CA LYS A 479 -13.86 -0.15 -22.01
C LYS A 479 -14.33 -1.60 -22.00
N ASN A 480 -14.00 -2.33 -23.06
CA ASN A 480 -14.44 -3.70 -23.28
C ASN A 480 -13.60 -4.72 -22.50
N LYS A 481 -12.65 -4.26 -21.65
CA LYS A 481 -11.74 -5.08 -20.85
C LYS A 481 -10.87 -6.02 -21.70
N GLU A 482 -10.67 -5.69 -22.98
CA GLU A 482 -9.72 -6.39 -23.87
C GLU A 482 -8.28 -6.02 -23.52
N VAL A 483 -8.09 -4.79 -23.08
CA VAL A 483 -6.80 -4.17 -22.76
C VAL A 483 -6.91 -3.46 -21.43
N ARG A 484 -5.86 -3.48 -20.58
CA ARG A 484 -5.86 -2.71 -19.33
C ARG A 484 -5.58 -1.23 -19.57
N ASN A 485 -4.51 -0.92 -20.30
CA ASN A 485 -4.07 0.45 -20.55
C ASN A 485 -3.42 0.61 -21.93
N GLY A 486 -3.11 1.85 -22.31
CA GLY A 486 -2.37 2.07 -23.55
C GLY A 486 -1.52 3.32 -23.56
N MET A 487 -0.70 3.42 -24.60
CA MET A 487 0.25 4.50 -24.81
C MET A 487 0.20 4.95 -26.27
N VAL A 488 0.12 6.25 -26.48
CA VAL A 488 0.07 6.89 -27.80
C VAL A 488 1.10 8.00 -27.87
N VAL A 489 1.98 7.93 -28.87
CA VAL A 489 2.84 9.07 -29.23
C VAL A 489 2.03 10.03 -30.11
N VAL A 490 1.90 11.28 -29.67
CA VAL A 490 0.99 12.26 -30.26
C VAL A 490 1.75 13.42 -30.92
N PRO A 491 1.27 13.94 -32.07
CA PRO A 491 1.89 15.09 -32.73
C PRO A 491 1.57 16.43 -32.04
N ASP A 492 0.32 16.58 -31.61
CA ASP A 492 -0.22 17.72 -30.85
C ASP A 492 -0.87 17.19 -29.57
N VAL A 493 -0.24 17.46 -28.43
CA VAL A 493 -0.70 16.95 -27.15
C VAL A 493 -1.97 17.63 -26.65
N CYS A 494 -2.11 18.95 -26.85
CA CYS A 494 -3.28 19.69 -26.37
C CYS A 494 -4.54 19.22 -27.09
N ALA A 495 -4.49 19.14 -28.43
CA ALA A 495 -5.61 18.63 -29.21
C ALA A 495 -5.93 17.18 -28.86
N SER A 496 -4.91 16.33 -28.65
CA SER A 496 -5.08 14.92 -28.30
C SER A 496 -5.69 14.72 -26.91
N VAL A 497 -5.31 15.52 -25.92
CA VAL A 497 -5.90 15.47 -24.57
C VAL A 497 -7.36 15.89 -24.61
N SER A 498 -7.65 17.06 -25.21
CA SER A 498 -9.03 17.54 -25.34
C SER A 498 -9.90 16.51 -26.07
N PHE A 499 -9.40 15.93 -27.16
CA PHE A 499 -10.10 14.89 -27.91
C PHE A 499 -10.35 13.63 -27.06
N ALA A 500 -9.32 13.13 -26.37
CA ALA A 500 -9.44 11.95 -25.51
C ALA A 500 -10.47 12.14 -24.39
N VAL A 501 -10.48 13.32 -23.74
CA VAL A 501 -11.47 13.68 -22.71
C VAL A 501 -12.88 13.71 -23.29
N GLN A 502 -13.08 14.35 -24.44
CA GLN A 502 -14.39 14.43 -25.09
C GLN A 502 -14.93 13.04 -25.44
N HIS A 503 -14.11 12.18 -26.03
CA HIS A 503 -14.51 10.80 -26.33
C HIS A 503 -14.80 10.01 -25.04
N ALA A 504 -13.95 10.14 -24.02
CA ALA A 504 -14.11 9.45 -22.75
C ALA A 504 -15.43 9.80 -22.06
N LEU A 505 -15.78 11.09 -21.96
CA LEU A 505 -17.01 11.54 -21.31
C LEU A 505 -18.29 11.19 -22.09
N ASN A 506 -18.20 11.10 -23.42
CA ASN A 506 -19.35 10.75 -24.26
C ASN A 506 -19.70 9.26 -24.19
N SER A 507 -18.69 8.40 -24.02
CA SER A 507 -18.84 6.98 -24.35
C SER A 507 -18.29 6.02 -23.30
N LEU A 508 -17.47 6.44 -22.34
CA LEU A 508 -16.62 5.52 -21.56
C LEU A 508 -16.68 5.70 -20.05
N SER A 509 -16.67 6.94 -19.58
CA SER A 509 -16.32 7.30 -18.21
C SER A 509 -17.20 8.43 -17.68
N GLU A 510 -17.57 8.37 -16.42
CA GLU A 510 -18.26 9.46 -15.76
C GLU A 510 -17.27 10.49 -15.21
N ARG A 511 -16.12 10.01 -14.74
CA ARG A 511 -15.02 10.83 -14.20
C ARG A 511 -13.69 10.52 -14.87
N VAL A 512 -13.02 11.56 -15.37
CA VAL A 512 -11.71 11.46 -16.02
C VAL A 512 -10.69 12.27 -15.24
N LEU A 513 -9.62 11.62 -14.80
CA LEU A 513 -8.45 12.30 -14.23
C LEU A 513 -7.45 12.59 -15.34
N VAL A 514 -7.01 13.84 -15.47
CA VAL A 514 -5.93 14.23 -16.38
C VAL A 514 -4.72 14.64 -15.55
N VAL A 515 -3.64 13.88 -15.64
CA VAL A 515 -2.34 14.23 -15.07
C VAL A 515 -1.45 14.77 -16.18
N PHE A 516 -1.25 16.09 -16.19
CA PHE A 516 -0.52 16.79 -17.23
C PHE A 516 0.83 17.27 -16.74
N VAL A 517 1.92 16.80 -17.36
CA VAL A 517 3.28 17.26 -17.06
C VAL A 517 3.83 18.00 -18.27
N GLY A 518 3.81 19.33 -18.21
CA GLY A 518 4.14 20.21 -19.34
C GLY A 518 3.73 21.67 -19.10
N ASP A 519 4.22 22.56 -19.96
CA ASP A 519 4.00 24.02 -19.89
C ASP A 519 2.90 24.50 -20.84
N GLU A 520 2.31 23.60 -21.61
CA GLU A 520 1.26 23.90 -22.57
C GLU A 520 -0.09 24.13 -21.85
N ASP A 521 -0.87 25.07 -22.37
CA ASP A 521 -2.22 25.34 -21.87
C ASP A 521 -3.20 24.36 -22.53
N VAL A 522 -3.64 23.36 -21.76
CA VAL A 522 -4.62 22.37 -22.22
C VAL A 522 -6.04 22.83 -21.92
N GLN A 523 -6.93 22.74 -22.91
CA GLN A 523 -8.33 23.15 -22.77
C GLN A 523 -9.22 21.93 -22.53
N VAL A 524 -9.63 21.73 -21.28
CA VAL A 524 -10.60 20.71 -20.86
C VAL A 524 -11.66 21.36 -19.96
N ASP A 525 -12.90 20.89 -20.05
CA ASP A 525 -14.00 21.43 -19.23
C ASP A 525 -13.97 20.85 -17.81
N THR A 526 -13.27 21.54 -16.92
CA THR A 526 -13.24 21.23 -15.48
C THR A 526 -14.45 21.81 -14.73
N GLY A 527 -15.22 22.71 -15.34
CA GLY A 527 -16.39 23.34 -14.71
C GLY A 527 -17.54 22.35 -14.48
N SER A 528 -17.57 21.27 -15.26
CA SER A 528 -18.54 20.18 -15.11
C SER A 528 -18.36 19.32 -13.84
N GLY A 529 -17.18 19.36 -13.20
CA GLY A 529 -16.80 18.45 -12.11
C GLY A 529 -16.53 17.00 -12.54
N LYS A 530 -16.68 16.68 -13.83
CA LYS A 530 -16.38 15.34 -14.39
C LYS A 530 -14.91 15.15 -14.77
N VAL A 531 -14.15 16.24 -14.87
CA VAL A 531 -12.74 16.22 -15.23
C VAL A 531 -11.94 16.90 -14.13
N LEU A 532 -11.02 16.16 -13.53
CA LEU A 532 -10.00 16.70 -12.63
C LEU A 532 -8.69 16.85 -13.42
N LEU A 533 -8.21 18.08 -13.59
CA LEU A 533 -6.93 18.38 -14.24
C LEU A 533 -5.88 18.71 -13.18
N LEU A 534 -4.89 17.83 -13.04
CA LEU A 534 -3.71 18.03 -12.19
C LEU A 534 -2.52 18.34 -13.09
N GLN A 535 -2.04 19.58 -13.07
CA GLN A 535 -1.02 20.05 -14.02
C GLN A 535 0.29 20.41 -13.34
N ILE A 536 1.35 19.63 -13.57
CA ILE A 536 2.72 19.94 -13.14
C ILE A 536 3.41 20.75 -14.25
N CYS A 537 3.75 22.00 -13.95
CA CYS A 537 4.24 22.98 -14.93
C CYS A 537 5.33 23.88 -14.33
N SER A 538 6.08 24.59 -15.18
CA SER A 538 7.14 25.54 -14.76
C SER A 538 6.66 26.99 -14.64
N LYS A 539 5.48 27.30 -15.18
CA LYS A 539 4.84 28.62 -15.17
C LYS A 539 3.36 28.48 -14.80
N GLU A 540 2.79 29.52 -14.19
CA GLU A 540 1.35 29.53 -13.89
C GLU A 540 0.54 29.48 -15.19
N PRO A 541 -0.39 28.52 -15.35
CA PRO A 541 -1.19 28.40 -16.57
C PRO A 541 -2.10 29.62 -16.77
N GLY A 542 -2.37 29.99 -18.01
CA GLY A 542 -3.23 31.14 -18.35
C GLY A 542 -4.75 30.88 -18.21
N VAL A 543 -5.14 29.75 -17.61
CA VAL A 543 -6.51 29.20 -17.64
C VAL A 543 -7.35 29.69 -16.44
N VAL A 544 -8.67 29.73 -16.60
CA VAL A 544 -9.64 30.12 -15.56
C VAL A 544 -9.57 29.13 -14.38
N LYS A 545 -9.38 29.66 -13.17
CA LYS A 545 -9.29 28.86 -11.94
C LYS A 545 -10.64 28.17 -11.65
N SER A 546 -10.60 26.86 -11.44
CA SER A 546 -11.72 25.98 -11.08
C SER A 546 -11.25 25.05 -9.97
N ASP A 547 -12.15 24.61 -9.08
CA ASP A 547 -11.81 23.65 -8.01
C ASP A 547 -11.30 22.30 -8.56
N TYR A 548 -11.58 22.00 -9.83
CA TYR A 548 -11.12 20.79 -10.53
C TYR A 548 -9.94 21.04 -11.47
N HIS A 549 -9.27 22.20 -11.36
CA HIS A 549 -7.97 22.46 -12.00
C HIS A 549 -6.94 22.82 -10.93
N VAL A 550 -5.97 21.92 -10.72
CA VAL A 550 -4.92 22.09 -9.71
C VAL A 550 -3.57 22.22 -10.41
N PRO A 551 -3.11 23.47 -10.68
CA PRO A 551 -1.76 23.70 -11.17
C PRO A 551 -0.74 23.58 -10.04
N VAL A 552 0.31 22.78 -10.26
CA VAL A 552 1.48 22.63 -9.41
C VAL A 552 2.67 23.25 -10.13
N CYS A 553 2.95 24.51 -9.80
CA CYS A 553 4.04 25.26 -10.40
C CYS A 553 5.37 24.96 -9.68
N LEU A 554 6.22 24.15 -10.31
CA LEU A 554 7.57 23.86 -9.84
C LEU A 554 8.56 24.67 -10.67
N SER A 555 9.30 25.60 -10.04
CA SER A 555 10.33 26.38 -10.75
C SER A 555 11.31 25.45 -11.49
N LYS A 556 11.92 25.89 -12.61
CA LYS A 556 12.86 25.03 -13.37
C LYS A 556 14.07 24.54 -12.54
N ALA A 557 14.48 25.29 -11.52
CA ALA A 557 15.48 24.84 -10.55
C ALA A 557 14.91 23.89 -9.47
N GLY A 558 13.59 23.91 -9.28
CA GLY A 558 12.83 23.08 -8.35
C GLY A 558 12.09 21.89 -8.99
N GLN A 559 12.22 21.64 -10.29
CA GLN A 559 11.78 20.40 -10.95
C GLN A 559 12.74 19.24 -10.65
N SER A 560 13.18 19.13 -9.39
CA SER A 560 13.95 17.98 -8.93
C SER A 560 13.02 16.76 -8.84
N ARG A 561 13.58 15.55 -9.02
CA ARG A 561 12.87 14.29 -8.75
C ARG A 561 12.13 14.32 -7.41
N ALA A 562 12.78 14.86 -6.37
CA ALA A 562 12.19 14.94 -5.03
C ALA A 562 10.94 15.82 -4.98
N SER A 563 10.98 17.00 -5.61
CA SER A 563 9.85 17.94 -5.62
C SER A 563 8.65 17.41 -6.40
N VAL A 564 8.90 16.76 -7.55
CA VAL A 564 7.86 16.10 -8.35
C VAL A 564 7.23 14.96 -7.56
N MET A 565 8.03 14.08 -6.98
CA MET A 565 7.51 12.97 -6.19
C MET A 565 6.76 13.44 -4.93
N GLN A 566 7.21 14.52 -4.28
CA GLN A 566 6.52 15.11 -3.15
C GLN A 566 5.14 15.67 -3.56
N ALA A 567 5.04 16.35 -4.70
CA ALA A 567 3.76 16.81 -5.23
C ALA A 567 2.85 15.63 -5.61
N VAL A 568 3.40 14.59 -6.23
CA VAL A 568 2.65 13.40 -6.63
C VAL A 568 2.09 12.68 -5.40
N ILE A 569 2.93 12.42 -4.41
CA ILE A 569 2.54 11.64 -3.22
C ILE A 569 1.68 12.46 -2.27
N GLY A 570 2.05 13.72 -2.00
CA GLY A 570 1.42 14.54 -0.96
C GLY A 570 0.21 15.35 -1.40
N LEU A 571 -0.03 15.49 -2.72
CA LEU A 571 -1.14 16.29 -3.27
C LEU A 571 -1.90 15.52 -4.35
N LEU A 572 -1.21 15.04 -5.39
CA LEU A 572 -1.86 14.42 -6.56
C LEU A 572 -2.62 13.15 -6.17
N LEU A 573 -1.94 12.18 -5.53
CA LEU A 573 -2.54 10.91 -5.15
C LEU A 573 -3.73 11.09 -4.18
N PRO A 574 -3.64 11.87 -3.08
CA PRO A 574 -4.79 12.15 -2.22
C PRO A 574 -6.02 12.63 -3.00
N LEU A 575 -5.86 13.68 -3.84
CA LEU A 575 -6.95 14.23 -4.64
C LEU A 575 -7.49 13.23 -5.66
N ALA A 576 -6.61 12.45 -6.29
CA ALA A 576 -6.99 11.47 -7.29
C ALA A 576 -7.76 10.28 -6.69
N TYR A 577 -7.39 9.83 -5.49
CA TYR A 577 -8.09 8.77 -4.77
C TYR A 577 -9.47 9.24 -4.28
N GLU A 578 -9.58 10.47 -3.77
CA GLU A 578 -10.86 11.09 -3.40
C GLU A 578 -11.77 11.29 -4.63
N PHE A 579 -11.21 11.74 -5.75
CA PHE A 579 -11.95 11.92 -7.00
C PHE A 579 -12.46 10.61 -7.62
N SER A 580 -11.79 9.48 -7.32
CA SER A 580 -12.16 8.13 -7.76
C SER A 580 -12.50 8.05 -9.27
N PRO A 581 -11.51 8.28 -10.17
CA PRO A 581 -11.74 8.33 -11.61
C PRO A 581 -12.04 6.95 -12.22
N ASP A 582 -12.76 6.94 -13.34
CA ASP A 582 -13.00 5.74 -14.16
C ASP A 582 -11.91 5.53 -15.23
N LEU A 583 -11.18 6.60 -15.54
CA LEU A 583 -10.07 6.65 -16.50
C LEU A 583 -9.04 7.69 -16.07
N VAL A 584 -7.76 7.35 -16.22
CA VAL A 584 -6.64 8.28 -15.99
C VAL A 584 -5.91 8.55 -17.30
N LEU A 585 -5.92 9.81 -17.76
CA LEU A 585 -5.08 10.27 -18.85
C LEU A 585 -3.75 10.76 -18.27
N GLN A 586 -2.66 10.12 -18.69
CA GLN A 586 -1.30 10.50 -18.29
C GLN A 586 -0.64 11.23 -19.45
N VAL A 587 -0.21 12.47 -19.24
CA VAL A 587 0.28 13.32 -20.33
C VAL A 587 1.69 13.80 -20.02
N LEU A 588 2.62 13.52 -20.93
CA LEU A 588 4.01 13.96 -20.83
C LEU A 588 4.40 14.71 -22.10
N THR A 589 4.81 15.96 -21.95
CA THR A 589 5.22 16.80 -23.07
C THR A 589 6.74 16.96 -23.13
N SER A 590 7.25 17.38 -24.29
CA SER A 590 8.67 17.66 -24.46
C SER A 590 9.16 18.82 -23.60
N SER A 591 8.26 19.69 -23.11
CA SER A 591 8.61 20.79 -22.21
C SER A 591 8.68 20.38 -20.74
N SER A 592 8.29 19.14 -20.40
CA SER A 592 8.21 18.66 -19.01
C SER A 592 9.54 18.74 -18.26
N GLY A 593 10.67 18.55 -18.95
CA GLY A 593 11.99 18.43 -18.34
C GLY A 593 12.14 17.22 -17.40
N LEU A 594 11.15 16.32 -17.36
CA LEU A 594 11.09 15.21 -16.41
C LEU A 594 11.88 14.01 -16.94
N GLU A 595 12.71 13.43 -16.09
CA GLU A 595 13.44 12.20 -16.43
C GLU A 595 12.48 10.99 -16.53
N MET A 596 12.72 10.12 -17.51
CA MET A 596 11.88 8.94 -17.77
C MET A 596 11.73 8.00 -16.56
N PRO A 597 12.78 7.73 -15.74
CA PRO A 597 12.61 6.92 -14.53
C PRO A 597 11.64 7.52 -13.50
N VAL A 598 11.57 8.86 -13.40
CA VAL A 598 10.62 9.52 -12.51
C VAL A 598 9.21 9.40 -13.07
N TRP A 599 9.04 9.59 -14.37
CA TRP A 599 7.76 9.36 -15.05
C TRP A 599 7.26 7.93 -14.88
N ALA A 600 8.15 6.93 -14.98
CA ALA A 600 7.79 5.53 -14.75
C ALA A 600 7.27 5.29 -13.32
N GLN A 601 7.85 5.95 -12.30
CA GLN A 601 7.36 5.89 -10.92
C GLN A 601 5.98 6.53 -10.78
N VAL A 602 5.77 7.72 -11.36
CA VAL A 602 4.47 8.38 -11.35
C VAL A 602 3.42 7.52 -12.06
N SER A 603 3.75 7.01 -13.24
CA SER A 603 2.86 6.14 -14.02
C SER A 603 2.50 4.87 -13.28
N SER A 604 3.46 4.26 -12.58
CA SER A 604 3.23 3.09 -11.72
C SER A 604 2.22 3.41 -10.62
N LEU A 605 2.40 4.49 -9.87
CA LEU A 605 1.50 4.90 -8.78
C LEU A 605 0.07 5.20 -9.28
N LEU A 606 -0.05 5.84 -10.46
CA LEU A 606 -1.34 6.16 -11.05
C LEU A 606 -2.13 4.93 -11.50
N GLN A 607 -1.48 3.78 -11.72
CA GLN A 607 -2.18 2.53 -12.06
C GLN A 607 -2.97 1.95 -10.88
N GLY A 608 -2.80 2.48 -9.67
CA GLY A 608 -3.63 2.17 -8.50
C GLY A 608 -5.05 2.72 -8.62
N LEU A 609 -5.28 3.70 -9.50
CA LEU A 609 -6.56 4.34 -9.77
C LEU A 609 -7.26 3.70 -10.96
N ALA A 610 -8.58 3.88 -11.08
CA ALA A 610 -9.37 3.45 -12.24
C ALA A 610 -9.16 1.98 -12.64
N GLN A 611 -8.79 1.09 -11.70
CA GLN A 611 -8.43 -0.29 -12.00
C GLN A 611 -7.25 -0.40 -13.00
N GLY A 612 -6.35 0.57 -12.96
CA GLY A 612 -5.24 0.74 -13.90
C GLY A 612 -5.64 1.09 -15.33
N ARG A 613 -6.89 1.48 -15.58
CA ARG A 613 -7.36 2.00 -16.86
C ARG A 613 -6.73 3.36 -17.11
N THR A 614 -5.63 3.33 -17.84
CA THR A 614 -4.80 4.50 -18.10
C THR A 614 -4.54 4.63 -19.59
N LEU A 615 -4.47 5.87 -20.07
CA LEU A 615 -3.99 6.17 -21.42
C LEU A 615 -2.88 7.21 -21.32
N ALA A 616 -1.67 6.82 -21.72
CA ALA A 616 -0.53 7.72 -21.78
C ALA A 616 -0.47 8.42 -23.15
N LEU A 617 -0.44 9.75 -23.16
CA LEU A 617 -0.26 10.59 -24.35
C LEU A 617 1.11 11.27 -24.25
N LEU A 618 2.01 10.93 -25.16
CA LEU A 618 3.41 11.35 -25.10
C LEU A 618 3.78 12.20 -26.30
N GLN A 619 4.37 13.38 -26.08
CA GLN A 619 4.89 14.23 -27.14
C GLN A 619 6.39 14.43 -26.96
N PHE A 620 7.18 13.92 -27.91
CA PHE A 620 8.65 14.01 -27.92
C PHE A 620 9.15 14.88 -29.07
N GLN A 621 10.32 15.51 -28.91
CA GLN A 621 10.99 16.19 -30.03
C GLN A 621 11.46 15.16 -31.07
N LYS A 622 11.38 15.50 -32.37
CA LYS A 622 11.72 14.61 -33.50
C LYS A 622 13.12 13.95 -33.41
N ALA A 623 14.08 14.57 -32.71
CA ALA A 623 15.44 14.04 -32.55
C ALA A 623 15.59 12.98 -31.42
N GLU A 624 14.60 12.85 -30.53
CA GLU A 624 14.67 12.01 -29.32
C GLU A 624 13.81 10.73 -29.41
N GLN A 625 13.01 10.58 -30.47
CA GLN A 625 12.02 9.51 -30.62
C GLN A 625 12.63 8.09 -30.66
N ARG A 626 13.85 7.92 -31.17
CA ARG A 626 14.49 6.59 -31.28
C ARG A 626 15.11 6.07 -29.99
N ILE A 627 15.65 6.95 -29.13
CA ILE A 627 16.40 6.51 -27.94
C ILE A 627 15.46 6.29 -26.74
N ARG A 628 14.38 7.08 -26.64
CA ARG A 628 13.49 7.06 -25.47
C ARG A 628 12.39 6.00 -25.51
N MET A 629 12.09 5.44 -26.68
CA MET A 629 11.08 4.38 -26.80
C MET A 629 11.59 3.00 -26.36
N ASP A 630 12.90 2.74 -26.43
CA ASP A 630 13.50 1.48 -25.92
C ASP A 630 13.76 1.53 -24.40
N GLU A 631 13.79 2.72 -23.79
CA GLU A 631 13.95 2.92 -22.33
C GLU A 631 12.62 2.88 -21.56
N GLN A 632 11.46 3.01 -22.24
CA GLN A 632 10.11 2.95 -21.68
C GLN A 632 9.51 1.54 -21.72
#